data_AF-A0A7V3MFL8-F1
#
_entry.id   AF-A0A7V3MFL8-F1
#
_cell.length_a   1.000
_cell.length_b   1.000
_cell.length_c   1.000
_cell.angle_alpha   90.00
_cell.angle_beta   90.00
_cell.angle_gamma   90.00
#
_symmetry.space_group_name_H-M   'P 1'
#
loop_
_entity.id
_entity.type
_entity.pdbx_description
1 polymer ?
#
loop_
_entity_poly.entity_id
_entity_poly.type
_entity_poly.pdbx_seq_one_letter_code
_entity_poly.pdbx_strand_id
1 'polypeptide(L)'
;MSKKDTYITKLRQSRTDHLRWLNQIKLLVSGIQVDVDKIEINASESQFGNWFYTCGMIFSTQNIKKSVYEIENSLTACFEIYLKIYSTLIKTNSSGFLSGMFASSKPSNSDLLIAQQYYQTLIETSDKMLASLRLFESQLLAMNGEKFDELILHTNNDTQKLEQTLENTAEFEEKKVYRYRGQVIEE
;
A
#
# COMPACT_ATOMS: atom_id res chain seq x y z
N MET A 1 1.70 -6.13 -27.79
CA MET A 1 0.98 -5.39 -26.73
C MET A 1 1.82 -4.17 -26.39
N SER A 2 1.27 -2.96 -26.38
CA SER A 2 2.07 -1.75 -26.11
C SER A 2 2.43 -1.65 -24.61
N LYS A 3 3.45 -0.86 -24.26
CA LYS A 3 3.80 -0.58 -22.85
C LYS A 3 2.59 -0.02 -22.09
N LYS A 4 1.82 0.84 -22.75
CA LYS A 4 0.57 1.42 -22.23
C LYS A 4 -0.49 0.36 -21.93
N ASP A 5 -0.72 -0.59 -22.84
CA ASP A 5 -1.69 -1.68 -22.64
C ASP A 5 -1.29 -2.57 -21.46
N THR A 6 0.01 -2.89 -21.35
CA THR A 6 0.55 -3.66 -20.22
C THR A 6 0.35 -2.92 -18.90
N TYR A 7 0.59 -1.59 -18.88
CA TYR A 7 0.37 -0.77 -17.69
C TYR A 7 -1.10 -0.74 -17.27
N ILE A 8 -2.02 -0.53 -18.22
CA ILE A 8 -3.47 -0.52 -17.96
C ILE A 8 -3.94 -1.89 -17.47
N THR A 9 -3.37 -2.97 -18.00
CA THR A 9 -3.66 -4.34 -17.53
C THR A 9 -3.25 -4.51 -16.06
N LYS A 10 -2.06 -4.05 -15.69
CA LYS A 10 -1.60 -4.05 -14.29
C LYS A 10 -2.51 -3.20 -13.39
N LEU A 11 -2.92 -2.01 -13.82
CA LEU A 11 -3.86 -1.17 -13.09
C LEU A 11 -5.17 -1.91 -12.78
N ARG A 12 -5.75 -2.58 -13.78
CA ARG A 12 -6.99 -3.37 -13.63
C ARG A 12 -6.80 -4.58 -12.72
N GLN A 13 -5.64 -5.22 -12.78
CA GLN A 13 -5.28 -6.30 -11.88
C GLN A 13 -5.22 -5.81 -10.44
N SER A 14 -4.45 -4.74 -10.17
CA SER A 14 -4.33 -4.13 -8.84
C SER A 14 -5.70 -3.72 -8.28
N ARG A 15 -6.59 -3.18 -9.13
CA ARG A 15 -7.98 -2.88 -8.74
C ARG A 15 -8.72 -4.12 -8.24
N THR A 16 -8.55 -5.25 -8.93
CA THR A 16 -9.16 -6.53 -8.55
C THR A 16 -8.60 -7.02 -7.22
N ASP A 17 -7.30 -6.84 -7.00
CA ASP A 17 -6.63 -7.24 -5.76
C ASP A 17 -7.11 -6.41 -4.56
N HIS A 18 -7.33 -5.10 -4.73
CA HIS A 18 -7.97 -4.26 -3.71
C HIS A 18 -9.38 -4.74 -3.34
N LEU A 19 -10.20 -5.10 -4.35
CA LEU A 19 -11.53 -5.67 -4.09
C LEU A 19 -11.46 -7.01 -3.35
N ARG A 20 -10.43 -7.83 -3.62
CA ARG A 20 -10.21 -9.08 -2.88
C ARG A 20 -9.87 -8.80 -1.42
N TRP A 21 -9.03 -7.81 -1.14
CA TRP A 21 -8.72 -7.36 0.21
C TRP A 21 -9.97 -6.91 0.97
N LEU A 22 -10.84 -6.08 0.36
CA LEU A 22 -12.12 -5.69 0.97
C LEU A 22 -13.04 -6.87 1.29
N ASN A 23 -13.03 -7.89 0.43
CA ASN A 23 -13.83 -9.10 0.65
C ASN A 23 -13.30 -9.93 1.82
N GLN A 24 -11.98 -10.01 2.01
CA GLN A 24 -11.40 -10.66 3.19
C GLN A 24 -11.82 -9.96 4.48
N ILE A 25 -11.78 -8.62 4.50
CA ILE A 25 -12.26 -7.83 5.64
C ILE A 25 -13.76 -8.03 5.86
N LYS A 26 -14.56 -8.14 4.79
CA LYS A 26 -16.00 -8.45 4.90
C LYS A 26 -16.25 -9.74 5.68
N LEU A 27 -15.50 -10.79 5.35
CA LEU A 27 -15.62 -12.09 6.03
C LEU A 27 -15.25 -11.95 7.51
N LEU A 28 -14.16 -11.23 7.79
CA LEU A 28 -13.71 -10.94 9.15
C LEU A 28 -14.80 -10.24 9.99
N VAL A 29 -15.38 -9.14 9.50
CA VAL A 29 -16.42 -8.38 10.23
C VAL A 29 -17.78 -9.10 10.29
N SER A 30 -17.95 -10.15 9.48
CA SER A 30 -19.11 -11.05 9.54
C SER A 30 -18.94 -12.15 10.60
N GLY A 31 -17.81 -12.18 11.33
CA GLY A 31 -17.50 -13.22 12.31
C GLY A 31 -17.11 -14.56 11.69
N ILE A 32 -16.82 -14.59 10.38
CA ILE A 32 -16.29 -15.78 9.70
C ILE A 32 -14.81 -15.88 10.05
N GLN A 33 -14.38 -17.07 10.47
CA GLN A 33 -12.97 -17.31 10.79
C GLN A 33 -12.13 -17.20 9.52
N VAL A 34 -11.30 -16.17 9.47
CA VAL A 34 -10.31 -15.95 8.42
C VAL A 34 -8.92 -15.91 9.05
N ASP A 35 -7.92 -16.26 8.26
CA ASP A 35 -6.53 -16.15 8.65
C ASP A 35 -6.12 -14.67 8.57
N VAL A 36 -6.19 -13.97 9.70
CA VAL A 36 -5.95 -12.52 9.77
C VAL A 36 -4.52 -12.17 9.40
N ASP A 37 -3.56 -13.06 9.67
CA ASP A 37 -2.14 -12.87 9.34
C ASP A 37 -1.91 -12.81 7.81
N LYS A 38 -2.91 -13.23 7.02
CA LYS A 38 -2.90 -13.12 5.55
C LYS A 38 -3.54 -11.86 5.01
N ILE A 39 -4.14 -11.02 5.86
CA ILE A 39 -4.75 -9.74 5.44
C ILE A 39 -3.73 -8.64 5.68
N GLU A 40 -3.31 -7.97 4.61
CA GLU A 40 -2.27 -6.95 4.67
C GLU A 40 -2.66 -5.78 5.58
N ILE A 41 -1.74 -5.38 6.46
CA ILE A 41 -2.00 -4.38 7.52
C ILE A 41 -1.70 -2.96 7.05
N ASN A 42 -0.81 -2.82 6.07
CA ASN A 42 -0.44 -1.53 5.49
C ASN A 42 -0.48 -1.57 3.95
N ALA A 43 -0.55 -0.37 3.36
CA ALA A 43 -0.65 -0.22 1.92
C ALA A 43 0.56 -0.81 1.18
N SER A 44 1.77 -0.67 1.73
CA SER A 44 3.00 -1.18 1.11
C SER A 44 3.04 -2.71 1.00
N GLU A 45 2.41 -3.43 1.91
CA GLU A 45 2.29 -4.89 1.87
C GLU A 45 1.21 -5.35 0.88
N SER A 46 0.20 -4.52 0.63
CA SER A 46 -0.88 -4.86 -0.29
C SER A 46 -0.42 -4.82 -1.75
N GLN A 47 -0.95 -5.73 -2.57
CA GLN A 47 -0.66 -5.76 -4.01
C GLN A 47 -1.05 -4.45 -4.71
N PHE A 48 -2.18 -3.85 -4.31
CA PHE A 48 -2.62 -2.56 -4.85
C PHE A 48 -1.67 -1.43 -4.45
N GLY A 49 -1.32 -1.32 -3.17
CA GLY A 49 -0.46 -0.25 -2.70
C GLY A 49 0.97 -0.37 -3.21
N ASN A 50 1.52 -1.58 -3.31
CA ASN A 50 2.80 -1.81 -3.98
C ASN A 50 2.77 -1.27 -5.41
N TRP A 51 1.79 -1.71 -6.22
CA TRP A 51 1.61 -1.16 -7.57
C TRP A 51 1.44 0.37 -7.57
N PHE A 52 0.69 0.93 -6.63
CA PHE A 52 0.44 2.37 -6.58
C PHE A 52 1.74 3.14 -6.33
N TYR A 53 2.54 2.73 -5.33
CA TYR A 53 3.78 3.42 -5.00
C TYR A 53 4.92 3.17 -5.99
N THR A 54 4.96 2.00 -6.66
CA THR A 54 6.01 1.71 -7.65
C THR A 54 5.66 2.17 -9.07
N CYS A 55 4.38 2.17 -9.44
CA CYS A 55 3.93 2.45 -10.81
C CYS A 55 2.97 3.62 -10.88
N GLY A 56 1.96 3.69 -9.99
CA GLY A 56 0.95 4.75 -9.99
C GLY A 56 1.54 6.16 -9.79
N MET A 57 2.47 6.29 -8.84
CA MET A 57 3.07 7.56 -8.44
C MET A 57 3.96 8.20 -9.52
N ILE A 58 4.32 7.48 -10.59
CA ILE A 58 5.04 8.01 -11.76
C ILE A 58 4.30 9.23 -12.35
N PHE A 59 2.97 9.24 -12.27
CA PHE A 59 2.12 10.27 -12.86
C PHE A 59 1.85 11.46 -11.92
N SER A 60 2.48 11.51 -10.74
CA SER A 60 2.28 12.54 -9.72
C SER A 60 2.79 13.94 -10.10
N THR A 61 3.61 14.06 -11.15
CA THR A 61 4.20 15.33 -11.61
C THR A 61 3.43 15.99 -12.76
N GLN A 62 2.35 15.37 -13.23
CA GLN A 62 1.66 15.74 -14.48
C GLN A 62 0.24 16.31 -14.25
N ASN A 63 -0.47 16.66 -15.33
CA ASN A 63 -1.89 17.04 -15.30
C ASN A 63 -2.82 15.98 -14.66
N ILE A 64 -2.30 14.76 -14.48
CA ILE A 64 -2.97 13.61 -13.87
C ILE A 64 -2.76 13.56 -12.34
N LYS A 65 -1.93 14.45 -11.80
CA LYS A 65 -1.58 14.57 -10.37
C LYS A 65 -2.78 14.55 -9.44
N LYS A 66 -3.87 15.22 -9.83
CA LYS A 66 -5.09 15.26 -9.00
C LYS A 66 -5.65 13.86 -8.74
N SER A 67 -5.80 13.04 -9.78
CA SER A 67 -6.33 11.68 -9.64
C SER A 67 -5.37 10.78 -8.85
N VAL A 68 -4.06 10.93 -9.06
CA VAL A 68 -3.04 10.20 -8.27
C VAL A 68 -3.13 10.56 -6.78
N TYR A 69 -3.21 11.86 -6.47
CA TYR A 69 -3.32 12.34 -5.09
C TYR A 69 -4.62 11.88 -4.39
N GLU A 70 -5.74 11.91 -5.11
CA GLU A 70 -7.01 11.40 -4.58
C GLU A 70 -6.98 9.90 -4.30
N ILE A 71 -6.30 9.12 -5.15
CA ILE A 71 -6.08 7.69 -4.92
C ILE A 71 -5.23 7.48 -3.67
N GLU A 72 -4.09 8.18 -3.55
CA GLU A 72 -3.19 8.06 -2.39
C GLU A 72 -3.90 8.37 -1.07
N ASN A 73 -4.59 9.52 -1.00
CA ASN A 73 -5.32 9.92 0.20
C ASN A 73 -6.38 8.89 0.59
N SER A 74 -7.13 8.39 -0.39
CA SER A 74 -8.19 7.42 -0.14
C SER A 74 -7.63 6.04 0.22
N LEU A 75 -6.49 5.64 -0.36
CA LEU A 75 -5.78 4.42 -0.03
C LEU A 75 -5.30 4.46 1.43
N THR A 76 -4.63 5.54 1.83
CA THR A 76 -4.19 5.75 3.21
C THR A 76 -5.37 5.70 4.18
N ALA A 77 -6.47 6.41 3.87
CA ALA A 77 -7.67 6.39 4.69
C ALA A 77 -8.31 4.99 4.79
N CYS A 78 -8.29 4.18 3.71
CA CYS A 78 -8.76 2.79 3.76
C CYS A 78 -7.98 1.98 4.81
N PHE A 79 -6.65 2.07 4.81
CA PHE A 79 -5.82 1.34 5.76
C PHE A 79 -5.97 1.86 7.19
N GLU A 80 -6.12 3.18 7.38
CA GLU A 80 -6.43 3.74 8.71
C GLU A 80 -7.76 3.24 9.28
N ILE A 81 -8.79 3.11 8.43
CA ILE A 81 -10.09 2.54 8.85
C ILE A 81 -9.95 1.05 9.11
N TYR A 82 -9.20 0.32 8.28
CA TYR A 82 -8.94 -1.09 8.50
C TYR A 82 -8.23 -1.34 9.84
N LEU A 83 -7.26 -0.51 10.23
CA LEU A 83 -6.62 -0.63 11.55
C LEU A 83 -7.60 -0.46 12.71
N LYS A 84 -8.65 0.36 12.57
CA LYS A 84 -9.74 0.46 13.55
C LYS A 84 -10.56 -0.84 13.63
N ILE A 85 -10.85 -1.47 12.48
CA ILE A 85 -11.49 -2.80 12.43
C ILE A 85 -10.60 -3.84 13.12
N TYR A 86 -9.33 -3.89 12.74
CA TYR A 86 -8.34 -4.82 13.25
C TYR A 86 -8.25 -4.72 14.78
N SER A 87 -8.00 -3.53 15.32
CA SER A 87 -7.90 -3.30 16.77
C SER A 87 -9.21 -3.58 17.54
N THR A 88 -10.36 -3.39 16.91
CA THR A 88 -11.67 -3.69 17.52
C THR A 88 -11.87 -5.20 17.67
N LEU A 89 -11.52 -5.97 16.66
CA LEU A 89 -11.76 -7.41 16.61
C LEU A 89 -10.63 -8.22 17.26
N ILE A 90 -9.42 -7.68 17.26
CA ILE A 90 -8.21 -8.31 17.76
C ILE A 90 -7.79 -7.49 18.98
N LYS A 91 -8.50 -7.70 20.09
CA LYS A 91 -8.19 -7.07 21.37
C LYS A 91 -6.79 -7.50 21.81
N THR A 92 -5.83 -6.61 21.61
CA THR A 92 -4.46 -6.80 22.07
C THR A 92 -4.42 -6.63 23.59
N ASN A 93 -4.36 -7.74 24.33
CA ASN A 93 -3.64 -7.70 25.60
C ASN A 93 -2.18 -7.40 25.23
N SER A 94 -1.76 -6.18 25.53
CA SER A 94 -0.44 -5.65 25.20
C SER A 94 0.68 -6.51 25.78
N SER A 95 1.42 -7.21 24.93
CA SER A 95 2.86 -7.45 25.13
C SER A 95 3.50 -8.01 23.86
N GLY A 96 4.04 -7.12 23.03
CA GLY A 96 5.03 -7.48 22.01
C GLY A 96 4.45 -8.06 20.71
N PHE A 97 4.95 -7.54 19.61
CA PHE A 97 4.52 -7.73 18.23
C PHE A 97 4.40 -9.18 17.70
N LEU A 98 4.80 -10.22 18.46
CA LEU A 98 4.82 -11.62 18.01
C LEU A 98 4.77 -12.58 19.20
N SER A 99 3.58 -12.92 19.69
CA SER A 99 3.45 -13.99 20.71
C SER A 99 2.21 -14.86 20.47
N GLY A 100 2.20 -15.55 19.33
CA GLY A 100 1.95 -17.00 19.17
C GLY A 100 0.82 -17.72 19.91
N MET A 101 -0.06 -17.07 20.66
CA MET A 101 -1.15 -17.70 21.40
C MET A 101 -2.33 -16.74 21.41
N PHE A 102 -3.18 -16.90 20.39
CA PHE A 102 -4.55 -16.39 20.38
C PHE A 102 -5.25 -16.82 21.67
N ALA A 103 -5.26 -15.94 22.67
CA ALA A 103 -6.08 -16.06 23.87
C ALA A 103 -7.55 -15.78 23.52
N SER A 104 -8.15 -16.72 22.78
CA SER A 104 -9.48 -17.33 22.89
C SER A 104 -10.73 -16.53 23.30
N SER A 105 -10.73 -15.21 23.39
CA SER A 105 -11.97 -14.46 23.52
C SER A 105 -12.48 -14.10 22.12
N LYS A 106 -13.51 -14.82 21.65
CA LYS A 106 -14.25 -14.41 20.45
C LYS A 106 -14.68 -12.95 20.63
N PRO A 107 -14.61 -12.12 19.58
CA PRO A 107 -15.11 -10.75 19.65
C PRO A 107 -16.57 -10.76 20.12
N SER A 108 -16.92 -9.80 20.98
CA SER A 108 -18.30 -9.68 21.45
C SER A 108 -19.21 -9.23 20.31
N ASN A 109 -20.52 -9.43 20.46
CA ASN A 109 -21.49 -8.92 19.49
C ASN A 109 -21.39 -7.40 19.29
N SER A 110 -21.07 -6.64 20.35
CA SER A 110 -20.83 -5.20 20.24
C SER A 110 -19.57 -4.87 19.45
N ASP A 111 -18.48 -5.65 19.62
CA ASP A 111 -17.25 -5.43 18.84
C ASP A 111 -17.51 -5.69 17.34
N LEU A 112 -18.28 -6.75 17.02
CA LEU A 112 -18.68 -7.05 15.65
C LEU A 112 -19.55 -5.95 15.04
N LEU A 113 -20.50 -5.38 15.79
CA LEU A 113 -21.32 -4.27 15.32
C LEU A 113 -20.49 -3.01 15.04
N ILE A 114 -19.54 -2.67 15.92
CA ILE A 114 -18.63 -1.53 15.73
C ILE A 114 -17.74 -1.77 14.48
N ALA A 115 -17.19 -2.97 14.34
CA ALA A 115 -16.38 -3.34 13.19
C ALA A 115 -17.17 -3.27 11.87
N GLN A 116 -18.45 -3.66 11.87
CA GLN A 116 -19.33 -3.52 10.72
C GLN A 116 -19.58 -2.05 10.34
N GLN A 117 -19.70 -1.16 11.33
CA GLN A 117 -19.82 0.29 11.07
C GLN A 117 -18.54 0.83 10.43
N TYR A 118 -17.35 0.48 10.96
CA TYR A 118 -16.09 0.85 10.32
C TYR A 118 -15.95 0.27 8.92
N TYR A 119 -16.41 -0.96 8.69
CA TYR A 119 -16.41 -1.58 7.37
C TYR A 119 -17.29 -0.80 6.38
N GLN A 120 -18.43 -0.27 6.81
CA GLN A 120 -19.25 0.58 5.95
C GLN A 120 -18.49 1.85 5.53
N THR A 121 -17.81 2.51 6.46
CA THR A 121 -16.94 3.66 6.15
C THR A 121 -15.77 3.28 5.23
N LEU A 122 -15.22 2.07 5.41
CA LEU A 122 -14.16 1.53 4.55
C LEU A 122 -14.65 1.37 3.11
N ILE A 123 -15.86 0.82 2.91
CA ILE A 123 -16.46 0.67 1.58
C ILE A 123 -16.67 2.04 0.92
N GLU A 124 -17.24 3.01 1.64
CA GLU A 124 -17.46 4.36 1.10
C GLU A 124 -16.15 5.05 0.71
N THR A 125 -15.10 4.87 1.51
CA THR A 125 -13.76 5.42 1.23
C THR A 125 -13.12 4.70 0.03
N SER A 126 -13.27 3.38 -0.04
CA SER A 126 -12.80 2.59 -1.16
C SER A 126 -13.51 2.94 -2.47
N ASP A 127 -14.82 3.20 -2.44
CA ASP A 127 -15.56 3.59 -3.64
C ASP A 127 -15.07 4.93 -4.21
N LYS A 128 -14.71 5.88 -3.34
CA LYS A 128 -14.04 7.13 -3.76
C LYS A 128 -12.69 6.85 -4.42
N MET A 129 -11.87 6.00 -3.81
CA MET A 129 -10.59 5.58 -4.38
C MET A 129 -10.76 4.95 -5.78
N LEU A 130 -11.71 4.02 -5.90
CA LEU A 130 -12.01 3.33 -7.16
C LEU A 130 -12.57 4.27 -8.23
N ALA A 131 -13.31 5.30 -7.85
CA ALA A 131 -13.77 6.34 -8.76
C ALA A 131 -12.58 7.16 -9.30
N SER A 132 -11.67 7.62 -8.43
CA SER A 132 -10.45 8.33 -8.85
C SER A 132 -9.53 7.43 -9.69
N LEU A 133 -9.48 6.13 -9.41
CA LEU A 133 -8.74 5.15 -10.22
C LEU A 133 -9.32 4.99 -11.63
N ARG A 134 -10.65 5.01 -11.79
CA ARG A 134 -11.29 4.99 -13.13
C ARG A 134 -11.01 6.27 -13.90
N LEU A 135 -11.01 7.42 -13.22
CA LEU A 135 -10.63 8.70 -13.83
C LEU A 135 -9.17 8.65 -14.30
N PHE A 136 -8.27 8.14 -13.46
CA PHE A 136 -6.87 7.92 -13.80
C PHE A 136 -6.71 7.00 -15.02
N GLU A 137 -7.39 5.85 -15.05
CA GLU A 137 -7.39 4.94 -16.20
C GLU A 137 -7.87 5.63 -17.49
N SER A 138 -8.95 6.41 -17.40
CA SER A 138 -9.50 7.15 -18.54
C SER A 138 -8.51 8.18 -19.10
N GLN A 139 -7.80 8.88 -18.22
CA GLN A 139 -6.74 9.82 -18.60
C GLN A 139 -5.55 9.13 -19.27
N LEU A 140 -5.15 7.95 -18.78
CA LEU A 140 -4.11 7.14 -19.41
C LEU A 140 -4.52 6.63 -20.80
N LEU A 141 -5.76 6.18 -20.96
CA LEU A 141 -6.29 5.74 -22.24
C LEU A 141 -6.27 6.87 -23.28
N ALA A 142 -6.69 8.08 -22.87
CA ALA A 142 -6.69 9.29 -23.70
C ALA A 142 -5.28 9.84 -24.00
N MET A 143 -4.26 9.43 -23.24
CA MET A 143 -2.87 9.83 -23.47
C MET A 143 -2.32 9.15 -24.74
N ASN A 144 -1.66 9.93 -25.60
CA ASN A 144 -0.96 9.36 -26.76
C ASN A 144 0.23 8.50 -26.31
N GLY A 145 0.67 7.59 -27.18
CA GLY A 145 1.73 6.62 -26.84
C GLY A 145 3.08 7.26 -26.53
N GLU A 146 3.46 8.29 -27.30
CA GLU A 146 4.75 9.00 -27.14
C GLU A 146 4.86 9.67 -25.78
N LYS A 147 3.84 10.44 -25.39
CA LYS A 147 3.78 11.10 -24.08
C LYS A 147 3.77 10.08 -22.94
N PHE A 148 3.10 8.94 -23.14
CA PHE A 148 3.11 7.86 -22.15
C PHE A 148 4.52 7.28 -21.98
N ASP A 149 5.19 6.98 -23.08
CA ASP A 149 6.54 6.41 -23.07
C ASP A 149 7.57 7.37 -22.48
N GLU A 150 7.48 8.66 -22.79
CA GLU A 150 8.31 9.73 -22.21
C GLU A 150 8.23 9.73 -20.68
N LEU A 151 7.01 9.67 -20.12
CA LEU A 151 6.80 9.67 -18.67
C LEU A 151 7.39 8.44 -17.99
N ILE A 152 7.21 7.25 -18.57
CA ILE A 152 7.74 6.01 -18.00
C ILE A 152 9.28 5.98 -18.09
N LEU A 153 9.88 6.52 -19.15
CA LEU A 153 11.34 6.55 -19.34
C LEU A 153 12.04 7.50 -18.36
N HIS A 154 11.48 8.68 -18.12
CA HIS A 154 12.06 9.63 -17.17
C HIS A 154 12.11 9.06 -15.75
N THR A 155 11.08 8.34 -15.32
CA THR A 155 11.06 7.80 -13.96
C THR A 155 12.00 6.61 -13.78
N ASN A 156 12.16 5.72 -14.76
CA ASN A 156 13.14 4.63 -14.64
C ASN A 156 14.58 5.14 -14.49
N ASN A 157 14.92 6.25 -15.16
CA ASN A 157 16.24 6.88 -15.03
C ASN A 157 16.43 7.56 -13.66
N ASP A 158 15.36 8.11 -13.09
CA ASP A 158 15.40 8.73 -11.76
C ASP A 158 15.46 7.67 -10.64
N THR A 159 14.73 6.55 -10.78
CA THR A 159 14.78 5.41 -9.86
C THR A 159 16.16 4.75 -9.86
N GLN A 160 16.78 4.53 -11.03
CA GLN A 160 18.14 3.99 -11.12
C GLN A 160 19.19 4.93 -10.51
N LYS A 161 19.03 6.25 -10.65
CA LYS A 161 19.92 7.22 -10.00
C LYS A 161 19.75 7.24 -8.48
N LEU A 162 18.53 7.10 -7.97
CA LEU A 162 18.24 7.01 -6.54
C LEU A 162 18.79 5.70 -5.95
N GLU A 163 18.62 4.57 -6.63
CA GLU A 163 19.19 3.27 -6.22
C GLU A 163 20.73 3.32 -6.21
N GLN A 164 21.37 3.86 -7.25
CA GLN A 164 22.83 4.06 -7.26
C GLN A 164 23.29 5.01 -6.16
N THR A 165 22.52 6.05 -5.83
CA THR A 165 22.88 6.95 -4.74
C THR A 165 22.76 6.25 -3.39
N LEU A 166 21.72 5.43 -3.18
CA LEU A 166 21.52 4.67 -1.95
C LEU A 166 22.56 3.55 -1.78
N GLU A 167 22.93 2.85 -2.86
CA GLU A 167 24.04 1.88 -2.85
C GLU A 167 25.38 2.55 -2.53
N ASN A 168 25.68 3.69 -3.15
CA ASN A 168 26.88 4.48 -2.84
C ASN A 168 26.87 5.02 -1.40
N THR A 169 25.71 5.25 -0.79
CA THR A 169 25.58 5.72 0.60
C THR A 169 25.70 4.56 1.59
N ALA A 170 25.16 3.38 1.26
CA ALA A 170 25.29 2.15 2.04
C ALA A 170 26.73 1.63 2.04
N GLU A 171 27.44 1.72 0.92
CA GLU A 171 28.87 1.39 0.81
C GLU A 171 29.75 2.39 1.60
N PHE A 172 29.26 3.61 1.83
CA PHE A 172 29.90 4.60 2.70
C PHE A 172 29.64 4.34 4.20
N GLU A 173 28.51 3.72 4.55
CA GLU A 173 28.19 3.33 5.93
C GLU A 173 28.94 2.05 6.36
N GLU A 174 29.22 1.11 5.44
CA GLU A 174 30.08 -0.06 5.72
C GLU A 174 31.55 0.30 5.95
N LYS A 175 32.00 1.51 5.56
CA LYS A 175 33.36 2.03 5.82
C LYS A 175 33.43 3.03 6.98
N LYS A 176 32.48 3.02 7.93
CA LYS A 176 32.64 3.77 9.18
C LYS A 176 33.60 3.05 10.14
N VAL A 177 34.90 3.36 10.00
CA VAL A 177 35.90 3.14 11.05
C VAL A 177 35.47 3.93 12.30
N TYR A 178 35.04 3.23 13.34
CA TYR A 178 34.71 3.84 14.63
C TYR A 178 36.00 4.29 15.33
N ARG A 179 36.29 5.60 15.30
CA ARG A 179 37.30 6.20 16.17
C ARG A 179 36.65 6.63 17.48
N TYR A 180 36.88 5.88 18.55
CA TYR A 180 36.63 6.36 19.91
C TYR A 180 37.97 6.53 20.63
N ARG A 181 38.26 7.77 21.09
CA ARG A 181 39.47 8.11 21.85
C ARG A 181 40.82 7.72 21.21
N GLY A 182 40.96 7.93 19.91
CA GLY A 182 42.29 8.07 19.29
C GLY A 182 43.13 6.80 19.20
N GLN A 183 42.55 5.61 19.31
CA GLN A 183 43.21 4.36 18.90
C GLN A 183 42.34 3.59 17.93
N VAL A 184 42.97 3.13 16.84
CA VAL A 184 42.37 2.25 15.83
C VAL A 184 42.45 0.82 16.39
N ILE A 185 41.31 0.14 16.44
CA ILE A 185 41.27 -1.30 16.68
C ILE A 185 40.91 -1.92 15.32
N GLU A 186 41.85 -2.64 14.73
CA GLU A 186 41.58 -3.56 13.62
C GLU A 186 41.28 -4.94 14.21
N GLU A 187 40.44 -5.74 13.55
CA GLU A 187 40.31 -7.18 13.85
C GLU A 187 41.62 -7.94 13.62
#